data_AF-A0A5J4WQ88-F1
#
_entry.id   AF-A0A5J4WQ88-F1
#
_cell.length_a   1.000
_cell.length_b   1.000
_cell.length_c   1.000
_cell.angle_alpha   90.00
_cell.angle_beta   90.00
_cell.angle_gamma   90.00
#
_symmetry.space_group_name_H-M   'P 1'
#
loop_
_entity.id
_entity.type
_entity.pdbx_description
1 polymer ?
#
loop_
_entity_poly.entity_id
_entity_poly.type
_entity_poly.pdbx_seq_one_letter_code
_entity_poly.pdbx_strand_id
1 'polypeptide(L)'
;MPLFHSLISENILIQSRNSNQNHNGQRFFDKEIVISLSVADNDITQIQNLFLSKVLTVNIQLDEKFDKIEESYKDGFVLFVSLKSGSNLIRDYTICHRGKTIEGSPQKDATTESFIYNTFKPKSEKNNRKHIYSFYENIQKFDTSACGTYISMREIEELIGNQTVIPYTIPIRFRVNIPLDDFLIFSAFTDYPNGLFGDLKIKFEINLYVLVFCQVNPIISMAKYYTMNKDELLGSSQQKLMDIDLMFRNWSLTFQYTKQFTQLGCTADLITGLHAESQIESGLKNLVCNIKPVTISIKNYVITEVTANMAGYKATDACINRVRQFHSQRPFVVPAQCMEIWTFQMSATLTGIRTSQNIPLSHVIDFCLLFPKDARATTCFENSCYQNMQLTTR
;
A
#
# COMPACT_ATOMS: atom_id res chain seq x y z
N MET A 1 9.97 -36.54 -3.64
CA MET A 1 11.12 -35.90 -2.97
C MET A 1 10.60 -34.72 -2.18
N PRO A 2 10.93 -34.58 -0.89
CA PRO A 2 10.47 -33.44 -0.12
C PRO A 2 11.29 -32.20 -0.54
N LEU A 3 10.60 -31.17 -1.04
CA LEU A 3 11.16 -29.84 -1.26
C LEU A 3 11.42 -29.20 0.11
N PHE A 4 12.67 -29.21 0.56
CA PHE A 4 13.09 -28.42 1.71
C PHE A 4 13.13 -26.94 1.28
N HIS A 5 12.09 -26.18 1.60
CA HIS A 5 12.14 -24.72 1.58
C HIS A 5 12.88 -24.25 2.84
N SER A 6 14.11 -23.76 2.71
CA SER A 6 14.77 -22.99 3.78
C SER A 6 14.38 -21.52 3.64
N LEU A 7 13.53 -21.02 4.55
CA LEU A 7 13.28 -19.59 4.73
C LEU A 7 14.36 -19.05 5.68
N ILE A 8 15.23 -18.17 5.19
CA ILE A 8 16.20 -17.45 6.01
C ILE A 8 15.75 -15.98 6.05
N SER A 9 15.58 -15.42 7.25
CA SER A 9 15.28 -14.01 7.48
C SER A 9 16.50 -13.31 8.09
N GLU A 10 17.00 -12.27 7.43
CA GLU A 10 17.97 -11.34 8.04
C GLU A 10 17.22 -10.15 8.65
N ASN A 11 17.44 -9.88 9.94
CA ASN A 11 16.93 -8.70 10.64
C ASN A 11 17.96 -7.57 10.54
N ILE A 12 17.66 -6.52 9.78
CA ILE A 12 18.51 -5.31 9.73
C ILE A 12 17.92 -4.23 10.65
N LEU A 13 18.67 -3.86 11.69
CA LEU A 13 18.32 -2.77 12.60
C LEU A 13 18.75 -1.42 11.98
N ILE A 14 17.79 -0.61 11.53
CA ILE A 14 18.08 0.74 11.02
C ILE A 14 18.02 1.75 12.18
N GLN A 15 19.17 2.15 12.73
CA GLN A 15 19.24 3.27 13.66
C GLN A 15 19.18 4.62 12.89
N SER A 16 18.24 5.49 13.26
CA SER A 16 18.09 6.83 12.70
C SER A 16 19.05 7.82 13.37
N ARG A 17 19.69 8.68 12.57
CA ARG A 17 20.42 9.89 13.01
C ARG A 17 19.90 11.05 12.16
N ASN A 18 19.63 12.18 12.82
CA ASN A 18 19.00 13.39 12.27
C ASN A 18 19.93 14.14 11.30
N SER A 19 19.38 14.73 10.23
CA SER A 19 19.99 15.90 9.60
C SER A 19 19.02 16.78 8.80
N ASN A 20 19.15 18.09 9.06
CA ASN A 20 18.91 19.36 8.33
C ASN A 20 17.57 19.67 7.62
N GLN A 21 17.12 20.91 7.88
CA GLN A 21 15.87 21.52 7.42
C GLN A 21 16.03 22.13 6.02
N ASN A 22 15.01 22.00 5.17
CA ASN A 22 14.81 22.87 4.00
C ASN A 22 13.62 23.81 4.23
N HIS A 23 13.66 24.96 3.55
CA HIS A 23 12.87 26.19 3.77
C HIS A 23 11.33 26.09 3.62
N ASN A 24 10.73 24.90 3.51
CA ASN A 24 9.27 24.70 3.50
C ASN A 24 8.76 23.76 4.62
N GLY A 25 9.53 23.52 5.68
CA GLY A 25 9.03 22.92 6.93
C GLY A 25 8.60 21.45 6.86
N GLN A 26 8.65 20.79 5.70
CA GLN A 26 8.40 19.36 5.57
C GLN A 26 9.72 18.57 5.64
N ARG A 27 9.93 17.83 6.74
CA ARG A 27 11.03 16.88 6.91
C ARG A 27 10.53 15.48 6.53
N PHE A 28 10.97 14.96 5.39
CA PHE A 28 10.80 13.56 5.02
C PHE A 28 12.15 12.85 5.08
N PHE A 29 12.16 11.63 5.62
CA PHE A 29 13.36 10.81 5.74
C PHE A 29 13.65 10.16 4.39
N ASP A 30 14.61 10.71 3.63
CA ASP A 30 15.21 10.11 2.44
C ASP A 30 16.43 9.30 2.87
N LYS A 31 16.21 8.11 3.43
CA LYS A 31 17.29 7.15 3.64
C LYS A 31 17.11 6.00 2.66
N GLU A 32 18.10 5.90 1.80
CA GLU A 32 18.32 4.77 0.94
C GLU A 32 18.53 3.48 1.74
N ILE A 33 17.85 2.42 1.31
CA ILE A 33 17.87 1.11 1.94
C ILE A 33 18.51 0.13 0.96
N VAL A 34 19.51 -0.62 1.43
CA VAL A 34 20.19 -1.66 0.64
C VAL A 34 19.87 -3.01 1.26
N ILE A 35 19.32 -3.91 0.44
CA ILE A 35 18.96 -5.27 0.85
C ILE A 35 19.64 -6.26 -0.10
N SER A 36 20.27 -7.30 0.45
CA SER A 36 20.74 -8.41 -0.38
C SER A 36 19.55 -9.21 -0.89
N LEU A 37 19.64 -9.63 -2.16
CA LEU A 37 18.73 -10.52 -2.88
C LEU A 37 19.33 -11.92 -3.05
N SER A 38 20.39 -12.27 -2.32
CA SER A 38 20.93 -13.62 -2.30
C SER A 38 21.46 -14.01 -0.91
N VAL A 39 21.54 -15.30 -0.62
CA VAL A 39 22.09 -15.82 0.65
C VAL A 39 23.17 -16.84 0.37
N ALA A 40 24.21 -16.84 1.20
CA ALA A 40 25.37 -17.73 1.02
C ALA A 40 25.01 -19.22 1.12
N ASP A 41 23.92 -19.55 1.81
CA ASP A 41 23.48 -20.94 1.99
C ASP A 41 22.89 -21.57 0.72
N ASN A 42 22.46 -20.75 -0.24
CA ASN A 42 21.89 -21.20 -1.50
C ASN A 42 22.90 -20.99 -2.63
N ASP A 43 23.05 -21.97 -3.52
CA ASP A 43 23.84 -21.77 -4.74
C ASP A 43 23.03 -21.03 -5.81
N ILE A 44 21.72 -21.27 -5.82
CA ILE A 44 20.74 -20.66 -6.71
C ILE A 44 19.67 -19.97 -5.88
N THR A 45 19.41 -18.69 -6.16
CA THR A 45 18.29 -17.93 -5.60
C THR A 45 17.15 -17.83 -6.61
N GLN A 46 15.92 -18.12 -6.20
CA GLN A 46 14.71 -18.03 -7.01
C GLN A 46 14.10 -16.63 -6.87
N ILE A 47 14.54 -15.70 -7.72
CA ILE A 47 14.17 -14.27 -7.68
C ILE A 47 12.65 -14.06 -7.71
N GLN A 48 11.93 -14.78 -8.57
CA GLN A 48 10.47 -14.69 -8.71
C GLN A 48 9.69 -15.05 -7.43
N ASN A 49 10.30 -15.79 -6.51
CA ASN A 49 9.68 -16.22 -5.26
C ASN A 49 10.09 -15.33 -4.07
N LEU A 50 10.89 -14.29 -4.31
CA LEU A 50 11.36 -13.38 -3.28
C LEU A 50 10.32 -12.33 -2.92
N PHE A 51 10.24 -12.02 -1.63
CA PHE A 51 9.50 -10.86 -1.16
C PHE A 51 10.21 -10.17 0.00
N LEU A 52 10.16 -8.85 0.01
CA LEU A 52 10.60 -8.03 1.13
C LEU A 52 9.43 -7.85 2.09
N SER A 53 9.70 -7.85 3.39
CA SER A 53 8.72 -7.50 4.41
C SER A 53 9.26 -6.34 5.25
N LYS A 54 8.40 -5.35 5.51
CA LYS A 54 8.74 -4.18 6.31
C LYS A 54 7.68 -3.94 7.36
N VAL A 55 8.08 -3.62 8.59
CA VAL A 55 7.14 -3.14 9.61
C VAL A 55 7.29 -1.63 9.76
N LEU A 56 6.21 -0.93 9.39
CA LEU A 56 6.10 0.51 9.42
C LEU A 56 5.27 0.92 10.63
N THR A 57 5.71 1.96 11.31
CA THR A 57 4.89 2.73 12.26
C THR A 57 4.78 4.14 11.71
N VAL A 58 3.60 4.49 11.21
CA VAL A 58 3.32 5.78 10.57
C VAL A 58 2.53 6.63 11.54
N ASN A 59 3.04 7.82 11.86
CA ASN A 59 2.31 8.80 12.65
C ASN A 59 1.41 9.59 11.71
N ILE A 60 0.12 9.27 11.71
CA ILE A 60 -0.89 9.98 10.92
C ILE A 60 -1.48 11.14 11.72
N GLN A 61 -1.94 12.16 11.02
CA GLN A 61 -2.53 13.37 11.55
C GLN A 61 -3.97 13.51 11.08
N LEU A 62 -4.90 13.61 12.03
CA LEU A 62 -6.33 13.79 11.83
C LEU A 62 -6.71 15.25 12.12
N ASP A 63 -7.36 15.92 11.19
CA ASP A 63 -7.88 17.29 11.39
C ASP A 63 -9.21 17.33 12.17
N GLU A 64 -9.92 16.21 12.24
CA GLU A 64 -11.20 16.06 12.96
C GLU A 64 -11.16 14.90 13.97
N LYS A 65 -12.00 14.97 15.02
CA LYS A 65 -12.25 13.87 15.95
C LYS A 65 -13.46 13.03 15.52
N PHE A 66 -13.49 11.78 15.99
CA PHE A 66 -14.62 10.85 15.87
C PHE A 66 -15.39 10.73 17.20
N ASP A 67 -15.46 11.81 17.98
CA ASP A 67 -15.94 11.85 19.37
C ASP A 67 -17.47 11.77 19.52
N LYS A 68 -18.22 11.89 18.42
CA LYS A 68 -19.69 11.83 18.40
C LYS A 68 -20.25 10.45 18.07
N ILE A 69 -19.41 9.42 18.10
CA ILE A 69 -19.85 8.04 17.90
C ILE A 69 -20.20 7.45 19.28
N GLU A 70 -21.44 6.99 19.45
CA GLU A 70 -21.86 6.33 20.69
C GLU A 70 -20.98 5.12 21.02
N GLU A 71 -20.78 4.89 22.32
CA GLU A 71 -19.89 3.86 22.86
C GLU A 71 -20.19 2.46 22.32
N SER A 72 -21.46 2.16 22.08
CA SER A 72 -21.92 0.88 21.54
C SER A 72 -21.38 0.60 20.13
N TYR A 73 -21.02 1.64 19.36
CA TYR A 73 -20.61 1.51 17.96
C TYR A 73 -19.10 1.63 17.73
N LYS A 74 -18.33 2.16 18.70
CA LYS A 74 -16.92 2.53 18.49
C LYS A 74 -16.03 1.35 18.09
N ASP A 75 -16.28 0.16 18.64
CA ASP A 75 -15.49 -1.05 18.34
C ASP A 75 -15.75 -1.58 16.92
N GLY A 76 -16.97 -1.44 16.42
CA GLY A 76 -17.37 -1.97 15.11
C GLY A 76 -17.28 -0.96 13.97
N PHE A 77 -17.05 0.33 14.27
CA PHE A 77 -16.71 1.34 13.27
C PHE A 77 -15.21 1.38 13.06
N VAL A 78 -14.77 1.24 11.81
CA VAL A 78 -13.35 0.98 11.52
C VAL A 78 -12.87 1.82 10.34
N LEU A 79 -11.70 2.42 10.52
CA LEU A 79 -10.90 3.01 9.46
C LEU A 79 -9.87 1.98 8.98
N PHE A 80 -9.69 1.87 7.67
CA PHE A 80 -8.60 1.09 7.10
C PHE A 80 -7.50 2.04 6.62
N VAL A 81 -6.25 1.77 6.99
CA VAL A 81 -5.05 2.53 6.57
C VAL A 81 -4.06 1.56 5.95
N SER A 82 -3.61 1.84 4.72
CA SER A 82 -3.03 0.80 3.87
C SER A 82 -2.22 1.29 2.67
N LEU A 83 -1.72 0.32 1.91
CA LEU A 83 -1.29 0.48 0.53
C LEU A 83 -2.25 -0.29 -0.39
N LYS A 84 -2.46 0.19 -1.62
CA LYS A 84 -3.16 -0.57 -2.65
C LYS A 84 -2.36 -1.81 -3.11
N SER A 85 -1.05 -1.66 -3.17
CA SER A 85 -0.08 -2.74 -3.33
C SER A 85 1.16 -2.45 -2.49
N GLY A 86 1.73 -3.46 -1.83
CA GLY A 86 2.96 -3.30 -1.07
C GLY A 86 4.12 -2.76 -1.92
N SER A 87 4.15 -3.11 -3.20
CA SER A 87 5.16 -2.67 -4.18
C SER A 87 5.11 -1.16 -4.46
N ASN A 88 3.95 -0.52 -4.26
CA ASN A 88 3.84 0.94 -4.40
C ASN A 88 4.65 1.70 -3.35
N LEU A 89 5.09 1.05 -2.27
CA LEU A 89 5.94 1.68 -1.25
C LEU A 89 7.31 2.09 -1.79
N ILE A 90 7.80 1.47 -2.87
CA ILE A 90 9.12 1.76 -3.41
C ILE A 90 9.03 2.98 -4.33
N ARG A 91 9.84 4.00 -4.05
CA ARG A 91 9.91 5.24 -4.85
C ARG A 91 10.76 5.03 -6.08
N ASP A 92 11.99 4.59 -5.85
CA ASP A 92 13.02 4.34 -6.84
C ASP A 92 13.80 3.11 -6.41
N TYR A 93 14.44 2.44 -7.35
CA TYR A 93 15.37 1.37 -7.04
C TYR A 93 16.53 1.32 -8.03
N THR A 94 17.56 0.61 -7.64
CA THR A 94 18.72 0.26 -8.46
C THR A 94 19.20 -1.12 -8.05
N ILE A 95 19.59 -1.93 -9.04
CA ILE A 95 20.14 -3.26 -8.78
C ILE A 95 21.65 -3.18 -8.80
N CYS A 96 22.28 -3.72 -7.77
CA CYS A 96 23.72 -3.74 -7.62
C CYS A 96 24.25 -5.17 -7.62
N HIS A 97 25.37 -5.38 -8.30
CA HIS A 97 26.12 -6.62 -8.29
C HIS A 97 27.56 -6.34 -7.87
N ARG A 98 28.06 -7.05 -6.85
CA ARG A 98 29.42 -6.86 -6.30
C ARG A 98 29.77 -5.39 -5.99
N GLY A 99 28.80 -4.64 -5.46
CA GLY A 99 28.96 -3.22 -5.11
C GLY A 99 28.92 -2.24 -6.29
N LYS A 100 28.65 -2.71 -7.52
CA LYS A 100 28.48 -1.87 -8.70
C LYS A 100 27.03 -1.88 -9.17
N THR A 101 26.52 -0.72 -9.58
CA THR A 101 25.22 -0.60 -10.24
C THR A 101 25.23 -1.35 -11.57
N ILE A 102 24.20 -2.16 -11.81
CA ILE A 102 23.96 -2.78 -13.12
C ILE A 102 23.43 -1.68 -14.07
N GLU A 103 24.02 -1.58 -15.26
CA GLU A 103 23.59 -0.64 -16.29
C GLU A 103 22.12 -0.90 -16.69
N GLY A 104 21.34 0.18 -16.86
CA GLY A 104 19.91 0.10 -17.18
C GLY A 104 18.99 -0.31 -16.01
N SER A 105 19.54 -0.66 -14.84
CA SER A 105 18.74 -1.02 -13.66
C SER A 105 18.14 0.13 -12.84
N PRO A 106 18.65 1.39 -12.89
CA PRO A 106 18.02 2.47 -12.14
C PRO A 106 16.59 2.76 -12.65
N GLN A 107 15.61 2.62 -11.76
CA GLN A 107 14.22 3.04 -11.97
C GLN A 107 13.90 4.18 -11.02
N LYS A 108 13.55 5.35 -11.56
CA LYS A 108 13.32 6.58 -10.77
C LYS A 108 11.87 6.76 -10.31
N ASP A 109 10.93 6.05 -10.92
CA ASP A 109 9.52 6.06 -10.50
C ASP A 109 8.96 4.64 -10.43
N ALA A 110 9.47 3.86 -9.47
CA ALA A 110 9.02 2.51 -9.18
C ALA A 110 7.59 2.47 -8.61
N THR A 111 7.14 3.58 -8.02
CA THR A 111 5.77 3.72 -7.53
C THR A 111 4.79 3.64 -8.70
N THR A 112 4.99 4.47 -9.73
CA THR A 112 4.14 4.48 -10.93
C THR A 112 4.32 3.20 -11.73
N GLU A 113 5.55 2.67 -11.84
CA GLU A 113 5.84 1.39 -12.49
C GLU A 113 4.98 0.26 -11.90
N SER A 114 5.08 0.09 -10.57
CA SER A 114 4.35 -0.96 -9.87
C SER A 114 2.84 -0.73 -9.89
N PHE A 115 2.36 0.52 -9.91
CA PHE A 115 0.94 0.82 -10.06
C PHE A 115 0.40 0.40 -11.43
N ILE A 116 1.08 0.77 -12.51
CA ILE A 116 0.68 0.43 -13.89
C ILE A 116 0.75 -1.09 -14.08
N TYR A 117 1.85 -1.72 -13.71
CA TYR A 117 2.01 -3.17 -13.85
C TYR A 117 0.94 -3.95 -13.07
N ASN A 118 0.65 -3.55 -11.83
CA ASN A 118 -0.41 -4.17 -11.04
C ASN A 118 -1.82 -3.92 -11.57
N THR A 119 -2.03 -2.88 -12.39
CA THR A 119 -3.32 -2.62 -13.04
C THR A 119 -3.61 -3.68 -14.10
N PHE A 120 -2.59 -4.10 -14.87
CA PHE A 120 -2.71 -5.16 -15.87
C PHE A 120 -2.68 -6.58 -15.29
N LYS A 121 -2.10 -6.76 -14.10
CA LYS A 121 -2.03 -8.07 -13.43
C LYS A 121 -3.43 -8.64 -13.17
N PRO A 122 -3.72 -9.91 -13.54
CA PRO A 122 -5.04 -10.51 -13.35
C PRO A 122 -5.50 -10.48 -11.89
N LYS A 123 -6.79 -10.22 -11.66
CA LYS A 123 -7.36 -10.16 -10.31
C LYS A 123 -7.23 -11.50 -9.55
N SER A 124 -7.33 -12.63 -10.25
CA SER A 124 -7.16 -13.96 -9.67
C SER A 124 -5.77 -14.17 -9.06
N GLU A 125 -4.72 -13.70 -9.75
CA GLU A 125 -3.35 -13.81 -9.25
C GLU A 125 -3.15 -12.98 -7.97
N LYS A 126 -3.69 -11.75 -7.96
CA LYS A 126 -3.60 -10.85 -6.82
C LYS A 126 -4.37 -11.36 -5.60
N ASN A 127 -5.56 -11.92 -5.80
CA ASN A 127 -6.38 -12.48 -4.70
C ASN A 127 -5.73 -13.67 -3.99
N ASN A 128 -4.84 -14.41 -4.67
CA ASN A 128 -4.14 -15.55 -4.06
C ASN A 128 -3.00 -15.10 -3.14
N ARG A 129 -2.61 -13.83 -3.18
CA ARG A 129 -1.45 -13.28 -2.47
C ARG A 129 -1.89 -12.44 -1.27
N LYS A 130 -1.99 -13.09 -0.11
CA LYS A 130 -2.39 -12.44 1.15
C LYS A 130 -1.38 -11.37 1.58
N HIS A 131 -1.90 -10.26 2.07
CA HIS A 131 -1.17 -9.12 2.63
C HIS A 131 -0.29 -8.33 1.65
N ILE A 132 -0.53 -8.51 0.35
CA ILE A 132 0.21 -7.81 -0.71
C ILE A 132 -0.65 -6.74 -1.38
N TYR A 133 -1.92 -7.05 -1.70
CA TYR A 133 -2.83 -6.14 -2.39
C TYR A 133 -4.03 -5.79 -1.53
N SER A 134 -4.54 -4.59 -1.71
CA SER A 134 -5.77 -4.11 -1.06
C SER A 134 -6.76 -3.69 -2.14
N PHE A 135 -7.82 -4.47 -2.32
CA PHE A 135 -8.94 -4.14 -3.21
C PHE A 135 -10.05 -3.48 -2.43
N TYR A 136 -10.51 -2.32 -2.89
CA TYR A 136 -11.55 -1.57 -2.19
C TYR A 136 -12.81 -2.41 -1.95
N GLU A 137 -13.22 -3.21 -2.93
CA GLU A 137 -14.42 -4.07 -2.83
C GLU A 137 -14.28 -5.16 -1.76
N ASN A 138 -13.05 -5.60 -1.48
CA ASN A 138 -12.74 -6.56 -0.44
C ASN A 138 -12.63 -5.88 0.93
N ILE A 139 -12.00 -4.70 0.99
CA ILE A 139 -11.88 -3.92 2.24
C ILE A 139 -13.25 -3.55 2.78
N GLN A 140 -14.19 -3.16 1.92
CA GLN A 140 -15.58 -2.89 2.31
C GLN A 140 -16.29 -4.12 2.89
N LYS A 141 -15.76 -5.32 2.66
CA LYS A 141 -16.25 -6.58 3.23
C LYS A 141 -15.43 -7.05 4.44
N PHE A 142 -14.54 -6.19 4.95
CA PHE A 142 -13.64 -6.48 6.08
C PHE A 142 -12.70 -7.68 5.79
N ASP A 143 -12.08 -7.68 4.60
CA ASP A 143 -11.09 -8.69 4.22
C ASP A 143 -9.77 -8.55 5.01
N THR A 144 -9.45 -9.56 5.82
CA THR A 144 -8.24 -9.56 6.66
C THR A 144 -6.97 -9.86 5.88
N SER A 145 -7.05 -10.22 4.59
CA SER A 145 -5.91 -10.55 3.75
C SER A 145 -5.31 -9.35 3.01
N ALA A 146 -5.66 -8.13 3.39
CA ALA A 146 -5.20 -6.90 2.74
C ALA A 146 -3.81 -6.41 3.18
N CYS A 147 -3.23 -5.50 2.39
CA CYS A 147 -1.95 -4.85 2.67
C CYS A 147 -2.15 -3.56 3.49
N GLY A 148 -2.41 -3.71 4.78
CA GLY A 148 -2.66 -2.57 5.67
C GLY A 148 -3.14 -3.02 7.03
N THR A 149 -3.75 -2.10 7.77
CA THR A 149 -4.37 -2.40 9.05
C THR A 149 -5.71 -1.71 9.20
N TYR A 150 -6.55 -2.34 10.00
CA TYR A 150 -7.81 -1.81 10.48
C TYR A 150 -7.56 -1.17 11.84
N ILE A 151 -8.16 -0.01 12.08
CA ILE A 151 -8.17 0.65 13.39
C ILE A 151 -9.61 1.05 13.72
N SER A 152 -10.11 0.57 14.86
CA SER A 152 -11.44 0.93 15.33
C SER A 152 -11.51 2.38 15.79
N MET A 153 -12.72 2.95 15.84
CA MET A 153 -12.90 4.31 16.37
C MET A 153 -12.55 4.39 17.86
N ARG A 154 -12.75 3.29 18.62
CA ARG A 154 -12.29 3.18 20.00
C ARG A 154 -10.77 3.32 20.10
N GLU A 155 -10.02 2.55 19.30
CA GLU A 155 -8.56 2.64 19.28
C GLU A 155 -8.08 4.03 18.84
N ILE A 156 -8.74 4.67 17.86
CA ILE A 156 -8.42 6.05 17.47
C ILE A 156 -8.60 6.99 18.66
N GLU A 157 -9.72 6.92 19.38
CA GLU A 157 -10.00 7.78 20.52
C GLU A 157 -9.00 7.56 21.67
N GLU A 158 -8.66 6.31 21.97
CA GLU A 158 -7.64 5.95 22.98
C GLU A 158 -6.27 6.51 22.61
N LEU A 159 -5.86 6.41 21.34
CA LEU A 159 -4.58 6.94 20.86
C LEU A 159 -4.55 8.48 20.81
N ILE A 160 -5.69 9.12 20.53
CA ILE A 160 -5.83 10.58 20.65
C ILE A 160 -5.72 10.97 22.13
N GLY A 161 -6.41 10.26 23.02
CA GLY A 161 -6.45 10.52 24.45
C GLY A 161 -6.75 11.99 24.76
N ASN A 162 -5.89 12.61 25.57
CA ASN A 162 -6.03 14.00 26.01
C ASN A 162 -5.42 15.02 25.03
N GLN A 163 -5.08 14.63 23.80
CA GLN A 163 -4.61 15.60 22.81
C GLN A 163 -5.68 16.68 22.56
N THR A 164 -5.28 17.94 22.73
CA THR A 164 -6.12 19.13 22.53
C THR A 164 -5.72 19.94 21.31
N VAL A 165 -4.55 19.67 20.72
CA VAL A 165 -4.01 20.40 19.57
C VAL A 165 -4.33 19.64 18.29
N ILE A 166 -5.03 20.32 17.37
CA ILE A 166 -5.30 19.85 16.01
C ILE A 166 -4.10 20.18 15.12
N PRO A 167 -3.66 19.28 14.23
CA PRO A 167 -4.19 17.94 13.98
C PRO A 167 -3.74 16.90 15.02
N TYR A 168 -4.64 15.99 15.40
CA TYR A 168 -4.37 14.90 16.34
C TYR A 168 -3.43 13.88 15.72
N THR A 169 -2.36 13.52 16.44
CA THR A 169 -1.38 12.57 15.92
C THR A 169 -1.59 11.20 16.55
N ILE A 170 -1.77 10.15 15.74
CA ILE A 170 -1.85 8.77 16.20
C ILE A 170 -0.85 7.86 15.47
N PRO A 171 -0.17 6.94 16.17
CA PRO A 171 0.72 5.97 15.56
C PRO A 171 -0.06 4.77 15.02
N ILE A 172 0.14 4.44 13.73
CA ILE A 172 -0.42 3.25 13.09
C ILE A 172 0.70 2.32 12.68
N ARG A 173 0.71 1.10 13.23
CA ARG A 173 1.74 0.09 12.95
C ARG A 173 1.17 -1.04 12.09
N PHE A 174 1.83 -1.36 10.98
CA PHE A 174 1.46 -2.49 10.12
C PHE A 174 2.64 -3.03 9.32
N ARG A 175 2.51 -4.27 8.84
CA ARG A 175 3.50 -4.95 8.00
C ARG A 175 3.13 -4.81 6.53
N VAL A 176 4.12 -4.52 5.70
CA VAL A 176 4.00 -4.44 4.24
C VAL A 176 4.85 -5.53 3.62
N ASN A 177 4.27 -6.32 2.72
CA ASN A 177 4.97 -7.32 1.93
C ASN A 177 5.09 -6.85 0.49
N ILE A 178 6.30 -6.92 -0.06
CA ILE A 178 6.69 -6.38 -1.36
C ILE A 178 7.26 -7.54 -2.17
N PRO A 179 6.46 -8.17 -3.04
CA PRO A 179 6.97 -9.23 -3.89
C PRO A 179 7.84 -8.63 -5.00
N LEU A 180 8.98 -9.25 -5.31
CA LEU A 180 9.91 -8.68 -6.30
C LEU A 180 9.40 -8.81 -7.73
N ASP A 181 8.58 -9.83 -8.02
CA ASP A 181 7.97 -10.04 -9.33
C ASP A 181 6.91 -8.98 -9.70
N ASP A 182 6.61 -8.03 -8.81
CA ASP A 182 5.82 -6.83 -9.11
C ASP A 182 6.65 -5.69 -9.72
N PHE A 183 7.99 -5.80 -9.76
CA PHE A 183 8.85 -4.85 -10.48
C PHE A 183 9.22 -5.40 -11.85
N LEU A 184 9.10 -4.56 -12.88
CA LEU A 184 9.32 -4.95 -14.27
C LEU A 184 10.72 -5.52 -14.52
N ILE A 185 11.73 -5.03 -13.80
CA ILE A 185 13.12 -5.52 -13.90
C ILE A 185 13.27 -7.00 -13.52
N PHE A 186 12.38 -7.51 -12.67
CA PHE A 186 12.41 -8.91 -12.20
C PHE A 186 11.42 -9.80 -12.95
N SER A 187 10.60 -9.26 -13.86
CA SER A 187 9.53 -10.00 -14.54
C SER A 187 9.97 -11.28 -15.25
N ALA A 188 11.19 -11.31 -15.81
CA ALA A 188 11.77 -12.49 -16.46
C ALA A 188 12.94 -13.11 -15.66
N PHE A 189 13.16 -12.67 -14.42
CA PHE A 189 14.26 -13.12 -13.58
C PHE A 189 13.79 -14.27 -12.68
N THR A 190 14.14 -15.49 -13.05
CA THR A 190 13.72 -16.70 -12.35
C THR A 190 14.79 -17.19 -11.37
N ASP A 191 15.88 -17.77 -11.88
CA ASP A 191 16.97 -18.36 -11.11
C ASP A 191 18.25 -17.54 -11.26
N TYR A 192 18.83 -17.14 -10.13
CA TYR A 192 20.10 -16.45 -10.05
C TYR A 192 21.16 -17.35 -9.39
N PRO A 193 22.21 -17.78 -10.10
CA PRO A 193 23.24 -18.65 -9.52
C PRO A 193 24.25 -17.82 -8.71
N ASN A 194 23.83 -17.35 -7.54
CA ASN A 194 24.62 -16.52 -6.64
C ASN A 194 25.86 -17.24 -6.10
N GLY A 195 25.89 -18.57 -6.05
CA GLY A 195 27.10 -19.34 -5.75
C GLY A 195 28.23 -19.17 -6.78
N LEU A 196 27.90 -18.76 -8.01
CA LEU A 196 28.87 -18.47 -9.07
C LEU A 196 29.10 -16.98 -9.28
N PHE A 197 28.01 -16.21 -9.38
CA PHE A 197 28.11 -14.79 -9.71
C PHE A 197 28.32 -13.91 -8.48
N GLY A 198 28.07 -14.41 -7.28
CA GLY A 198 28.15 -13.67 -6.03
C GLY A 198 26.86 -12.95 -5.70
N ASP A 199 26.96 -11.93 -4.86
CA ASP A 199 25.81 -11.28 -4.26
C ASP A 199 25.14 -10.25 -5.19
N LEU A 200 23.80 -10.31 -5.24
CA LEU A 200 22.92 -9.37 -5.91
C LEU A 200 22.19 -8.56 -4.84
N LYS A 201 22.10 -7.24 -4.98
CA LYS A 201 21.43 -6.36 -4.02
C LYS A 201 20.44 -5.45 -4.71
N ILE A 202 19.38 -5.08 -4.01
CA ILE A 202 18.51 -3.97 -4.38
C ILE A 202 18.76 -2.80 -3.44
N LYS A 203 18.93 -1.63 -4.03
CA LYS A 203 19.09 -0.34 -3.36
C LYS A 203 17.87 0.50 -3.70
N PHE A 204 17.17 1.06 -2.72
CA PHE A 204 15.90 1.73 -2.98
C PHE A 204 15.49 2.72 -1.89
N GLU A 205 14.67 3.69 -2.27
CA GLU A 205 14.01 4.63 -1.37
C GLU A 205 12.50 4.34 -1.29
N ILE A 206 11.85 4.84 -0.24
CA ILE A 206 10.41 4.61 -0.03
C ILE A 206 9.59 5.87 -0.30
N ASN A 207 8.38 5.67 -0.80
CA ASN A 207 7.36 6.70 -0.98
C ASN A 207 6.23 6.42 0.02
N LEU A 208 5.89 7.38 0.87
CA LEU A 208 4.75 7.24 1.79
C LEU A 208 3.52 8.02 1.35
N TYR A 209 3.65 8.86 0.32
CA TYR A 209 2.51 9.57 -0.24
C TYR A 209 1.50 8.61 -0.89
N VAL A 210 1.90 7.37 -1.18
CA VAL A 210 1.04 6.31 -1.72
C VAL A 210 0.10 5.67 -0.70
N LEU A 211 0.24 5.99 0.59
CA LEU A 211 -0.65 5.44 1.59
C LEU A 211 -2.08 5.94 1.34
N VAL A 212 -3.04 5.05 1.57
CA VAL A 212 -4.46 5.33 1.39
C VAL A 212 -5.23 4.96 2.65
N PHE A 213 -6.37 5.60 2.83
CA PHE A 213 -7.34 5.28 3.84
C PHE A 213 -8.75 5.14 3.24
N CYS A 214 -9.62 4.41 3.93
CA CYS A 214 -11.06 4.46 3.70
C CYS A 214 -11.81 4.02 4.95
N GLN A 215 -13.03 4.52 5.12
CA GLN A 215 -13.94 4.00 6.14
C GLN A 215 -14.56 2.70 5.63
N VAL A 216 -14.45 1.63 6.40
CA VAL A 216 -15.04 0.34 6.04
C VAL A 216 -16.55 0.45 6.15
N ASN A 217 -17.30 -0.32 5.35
CA ASN A 217 -18.74 -0.37 5.44
C ASN A 217 -19.15 -0.64 6.90
N PRO A 218 -19.80 0.31 7.58
CA PRO A 218 -20.01 0.20 9.02
C PRO A 218 -20.90 -0.97 9.41
N ILE A 219 -21.86 -1.34 8.55
CA ILE A 219 -22.73 -2.50 8.80
C ILE A 219 -21.94 -3.80 8.74
N ILE A 220 -21.01 -3.91 7.77
CA ILE A 220 -20.20 -5.12 7.64
C ILE A 220 -19.16 -5.21 8.75
N SER A 221 -18.46 -4.12 9.06
CA SER A 221 -17.48 -4.11 10.15
C SER A 221 -18.15 -4.35 11.50
N MET A 222 -19.34 -3.78 11.74
CA MET A 222 -20.12 -4.04 12.95
C MET A 222 -20.57 -5.50 13.04
N ALA A 223 -21.07 -6.08 11.94
CA ALA A 223 -21.46 -7.49 11.92
C ALA A 223 -20.27 -8.43 12.18
N LYS A 224 -19.08 -8.09 11.65
CA LYS A 224 -17.83 -8.82 11.91
C LYS A 224 -17.40 -8.72 13.36
N TYR A 225 -17.40 -7.52 13.92
CA TYR A 225 -17.14 -7.28 15.34
C TYR A 225 -18.09 -8.09 16.23
N TYR A 226 -19.40 -8.04 15.94
CA TYR A 226 -20.41 -8.80 16.68
C TYR A 226 -20.18 -10.31 16.62
N THR A 227 -19.82 -10.83 15.44
CA THR A 227 -19.57 -12.26 15.24
C THR A 227 -18.29 -12.72 15.95
N MET A 228 -17.23 -11.92 15.94
CA MET A 228 -15.95 -12.25 16.55
C MET A 228 -16.00 -12.19 18.09
N ASN A 229 -16.81 -11.28 18.65
CA ASN A 229 -16.88 -11.03 20.08
C ASN A 229 -18.22 -11.44 20.71
N LYS A 230 -18.91 -12.42 20.11
CA LYS A 230 -20.27 -12.81 20.50
C LYS A 230 -20.39 -13.15 21.99
N ASP A 231 -19.47 -13.95 22.50
CA ASP A 231 -19.53 -14.43 23.90
C ASP A 231 -19.29 -13.29 24.90
N GLU A 232 -18.38 -12.37 24.59
CA GLU A 232 -18.12 -11.18 25.41
C GLU A 232 -19.32 -10.22 25.37
N LEU A 233 -19.92 -10.03 24.19
CA LEU A 233 -21.09 -9.17 24.01
C LEU A 233 -22.34 -9.71 24.71
N LEU A 234 -22.50 -11.04 24.81
CA LEU A 234 -23.56 -11.65 25.61
C LEU A 234 -23.41 -11.37 27.11
N GLY A 235 -22.18 -11.13 27.59
CA GLY A 235 -21.88 -10.67 28.94
C GLY A 235 -21.93 -9.15 29.12
N SER A 236 -22.10 -8.38 28.04
CA SER A 236 -22.12 -6.92 28.06
C SER A 236 -23.49 -6.34 28.43
N SER A 237 -23.61 -5.01 28.51
CA SER A 237 -24.88 -4.37 28.84
C SER A 237 -25.96 -4.65 27.78
N GLN A 238 -27.19 -4.95 28.21
CA GLN A 238 -28.33 -5.12 27.30
C GLN A 238 -28.52 -3.92 26.37
N GLN A 239 -28.18 -2.71 26.85
CA GLN A 239 -28.25 -1.49 26.05
C GLN A 239 -27.32 -1.55 24.82
N LYS A 240 -26.08 -2.03 24.97
CA LYS A 240 -25.12 -2.15 23.85
C LYS A 240 -25.67 -3.05 22.74
N LEU A 241 -26.31 -4.16 23.11
CA LEU A 241 -26.96 -5.06 22.16
C LEU A 241 -28.17 -4.43 21.47
N MET A 242 -28.99 -3.68 22.21
CA MET A 242 -30.13 -2.95 21.64
C MET A 242 -29.68 -1.86 20.66
N ASP A 243 -28.62 -1.14 20.98
CA ASP A 243 -28.06 -0.11 20.10
C ASP A 243 -27.51 -0.73 18.81
N ILE A 244 -26.78 -1.85 18.91
CA ILE A 244 -26.28 -2.58 17.73
C ILE A 244 -27.44 -3.11 16.86
N ASP A 245 -28.49 -3.68 17.47
CA ASP A 245 -29.69 -4.11 16.74
C ASP A 245 -30.40 -2.93 16.06
N LEU A 246 -30.48 -1.78 16.74
CA LEU A 246 -31.03 -0.55 16.19
C LEU A 246 -30.24 -0.09 14.96
N MET A 247 -28.91 -0.11 15.02
CA MET A 247 -28.05 0.22 13.88
C MET A 247 -28.37 -0.66 12.67
N PHE A 248 -28.50 -1.98 12.84
CA PHE A 248 -28.80 -2.88 11.73
C PHE A 248 -30.18 -2.65 11.11
N ARG A 249 -31.19 -2.37 11.93
CA ARG A 249 -32.57 -2.14 11.45
C ARG A 249 -32.75 -0.79 10.77
N ASN A 250 -32.11 0.24 11.32
CA ASN A 250 -32.36 1.63 10.95
C ASN A 250 -31.21 2.26 10.14
N TRP A 251 -30.26 1.45 9.65
CA TRP A 251 -29.20 1.94 8.77
C TRP A 251 -29.78 2.48 7.45
N SER A 252 -29.54 3.75 7.17
CA SER A 252 -30.01 4.36 5.92
C SER A 252 -28.99 4.20 4.79
N LEU A 253 -29.49 3.78 3.62
CA LEU A 253 -28.73 3.83 2.37
C LEU A 253 -28.49 5.26 1.87
N THR A 254 -29.18 6.26 2.44
CA THR A 254 -29.01 7.67 2.09
C THR A 254 -27.78 8.31 2.74
N PHE A 255 -27.08 7.62 3.65
CA PHE A 255 -25.83 8.14 4.22
C PHE A 255 -24.74 8.21 3.14
N GLN A 256 -24.40 9.44 2.73
CA GLN A 256 -23.45 9.75 1.67
C GLN A 256 -22.08 10.08 2.26
N TYR A 257 -21.28 9.04 2.53
CA TYR A 257 -19.86 9.18 2.85
C TYR A 257 -19.01 8.66 1.69
N THR A 258 -17.72 8.97 1.70
CA THR A 258 -16.78 8.59 0.64
C THR A 258 -16.58 7.08 0.61
N LYS A 259 -16.99 6.46 -0.50
CA LYS A 259 -16.90 5.02 -0.73
C LYS A 259 -15.83 4.65 -1.74
N GLN A 260 -14.59 5.05 -1.46
CA GLN A 260 -13.41 4.69 -2.23
C GLN A 260 -12.14 4.82 -1.37
N PHE A 261 -11.00 4.39 -1.90
CA PHE A 261 -9.72 4.73 -1.29
C PHE A 261 -9.40 6.22 -1.50
N THR A 262 -9.05 6.89 -0.41
CA THR A 262 -8.54 8.26 -0.43
C THR A 262 -7.07 8.25 -0.04
N GLN A 263 -6.24 8.95 -0.81
CA GLN A 263 -4.82 9.04 -0.52
C GLN A 263 -4.58 9.94 0.71
N LEU A 264 -3.61 9.61 1.56
CA LEU A 264 -3.28 10.49 2.67
C LEU A 264 -2.81 11.86 2.16
N GLY A 265 -3.27 12.92 2.82
CA GLY A 265 -3.15 14.31 2.41
C GLY A 265 -4.32 14.82 1.57
N CYS A 266 -5.24 13.95 1.16
CA CYS A 266 -6.52 14.32 0.55
C CYS A 266 -7.67 14.23 1.57
N THR A 267 -8.73 15.00 1.30
CA THR A 267 -9.94 15.06 2.13
C THR A 267 -10.97 14.05 1.65
N ALA A 268 -11.67 13.41 2.57
CA ALA A 268 -12.80 12.53 2.29
C ALA A 268 -13.95 12.83 3.26
N ASP A 269 -15.18 12.71 2.78
CA ASP A 269 -16.36 12.73 3.65
C ASP A 269 -16.43 11.43 4.45
N LEU A 270 -16.22 11.51 5.77
CA LEU A 270 -16.25 10.37 6.68
C LEU A 270 -17.39 10.51 7.69
N ILE A 271 -17.92 9.39 8.14
CA ILE A 271 -18.83 9.35 9.29
C ILE A 271 -18.02 9.63 10.55
N THR A 272 -18.27 10.78 11.18
CA THR A 272 -17.58 11.27 12.38
C THR A 272 -18.46 11.24 13.63
N GLY A 273 -19.77 11.02 13.45
CA GLY A 273 -20.70 10.82 14.55
C GLY A 273 -21.80 9.84 14.18
N LEU A 274 -22.22 9.05 15.16
CA LEU A 274 -23.33 8.13 15.04
C LEU A 274 -24.00 7.97 16.39
N HIS A 275 -25.27 8.35 16.47
CA HIS A 275 -26.04 8.27 17.69
C HIS A 275 -27.52 8.01 17.42
N ALA A 276 -28.24 7.54 18.44
CA ALA A 276 -29.66 7.25 18.35
C ALA A 276 -30.48 8.41 18.96
N GLU A 277 -31.34 9.05 18.15
CA GLU A 277 -32.26 10.08 18.63
C GLU A 277 -33.69 9.54 18.74
N SER A 278 -34.36 9.82 19.86
CA SER A 278 -35.77 9.46 20.05
C SER A 278 -36.67 10.38 19.23
N GLN A 279 -37.57 9.80 18.43
CA GLN A 279 -38.70 10.58 17.91
C GLN A 279 -39.66 10.90 19.06
N ILE A 280 -40.08 12.16 19.14
CA ILE A 280 -40.88 12.72 20.24
C ILE A 280 -42.28 12.07 20.33
N GLU A 281 -42.80 11.50 19.23
CA GLU A 281 -44.19 11.03 19.15
C GLU A 281 -44.38 9.51 19.08
N SER A 282 -43.38 8.74 18.62
CA SER A 282 -43.54 7.31 18.31
C SER A 282 -42.78 6.37 19.26
N GLY A 283 -41.88 6.90 20.10
CA GLY A 283 -40.95 6.09 20.91
C GLY A 283 -39.91 5.31 20.09
N LEU A 284 -39.93 5.41 18.76
CA LEU A 284 -38.93 4.83 17.87
C LEU A 284 -37.67 5.70 17.89
N LYS A 285 -36.50 5.07 18.01
CA LYS A 285 -35.21 5.74 17.85
C LYS A 285 -34.78 5.71 16.39
N ASN A 286 -34.37 6.86 15.86
CA ASN A 286 -33.74 6.94 14.54
C ASN A 286 -32.22 7.04 14.69
N LEU A 287 -31.51 6.46 13.72
CA LEU A 287 -30.07 6.58 13.64
C LEU A 287 -29.72 7.92 12.98
N VAL A 288 -28.99 8.78 13.69
CA VAL A 288 -28.47 10.04 13.16
C VAL A 288 -26.99 9.87 12.87
N CYS A 289 -26.61 10.14 11.63
CA CYS A 289 -25.26 10.00 11.12
C CYS A 289 -24.70 11.37 10.78
N ASN A 290 -23.57 11.73 11.39
CA ASN A 290 -22.88 12.99 11.12
C ASN A 290 -21.69 12.72 10.18
N ILE A 291 -21.70 13.37 9.03
CA ILE A 291 -20.70 13.22 7.99
C ILE A 291 -19.96 14.55 7.85
N LYS A 292 -18.63 14.49 7.91
CA LYS A 292 -17.77 15.66 7.75
C LYS A 292 -16.63 15.38 6.77
N PRO A 293 -16.13 16.42 6.08
CA PRO A 293 -14.87 16.32 5.37
C PRO A 293 -13.72 16.16 6.38
N VAL A 294 -12.91 15.11 6.23
CA VAL A 294 -11.76 14.80 7.09
C VAL A 294 -10.52 14.62 6.21
N THR A 295 -9.42 15.26 6.60
CA THR A 295 -8.10 15.12 5.98
C THR A 295 -7.18 14.34 6.90
N ILE A 296 -6.76 13.16 6.43
CA ILE A 296 -5.77 12.34 7.14
C ILE A 296 -4.42 12.53 6.44
N SER A 297 -3.44 13.07 7.15
CA SER A 297 -2.10 13.35 6.61
C SER A 297 -1.01 12.57 7.36
N ILE A 298 0.22 12.60 6.86
CA ILE A 298 1.35 11.90 7.48
C ILE A 298 2.26 12.95 8.12
N LYS A 299 2.58 12.76 9.40
CA LYS A 299 3.54 13.61 10.12
C LYS A 299 4.96 13.11 9.95
N ASN A 300 5.18 11.83 10.24
CA ASN A 300 6.45 11.14 10.10
C ASN A 300 6.21 9.61 10.21
N TYR A 301 7.29 8.84 10.13
CA TYR A 301 7.24 7.39 10.21
C TYR A 301 8.53 6.81 10.78
N VAL A 302 8.45 5.56 11.22
CA VAL A 302 9.59 4.75 11.64
C VAL A 302 9.47 3.38 10.98
N ILE A 303 10.57 2.89 10.41
CA ILE A 303 10.71 1.49 10.00
C ILE A 303 11.43 0.77 11.14
N THR A 304 10.78 -0.22 11.74
CA THR A 304 11.37 -0.99 12.85
C THR A 304 11.99 -2.29 12.38
N GLU A 305 11.48 -2.87 11.29
CA GLU A 305 11.93 -4.16 10.77
C GLU A 305 11.96 -4.12 9.25
N VAL A 306 13.01 -4.69 8.67
CA VAL A 306 13.14 -4.97 7.25
C VAL A 306 13.73 -6.37 7.12
N THR A 307 13.03 -7.24 6.39
CA THR A 307 13.45 -8.63 6.16
C THR A 307 13.30 -8.96 4.68
N ALA A 308 14.30 -9.58 4.06
CA ALA A 308 14.13 -10.26 2.78
C ALA A 308 13.79 -11.73 3.05
N ASN A 309 12.73 -12.23 2.42
CA ASN A 309 12.40 -13.64 2.46
C ASN A 309 12.94 -14.31 1.20
N MET A 310 13.91 -15.20 1.43
CA MET A 310 14.70 -15.81 0.37
C MET A 310 14.19 -17.20 0.04
N ALA A 311 14.05 -17.47 -1.26
CA ALA A 311 13.79 -18.78 -1.81
C ALA A 311 14.99 -19.20 -2.66
N GLY A 312 15.48 -20.42 -2.49
CA GLY A 312 16.64 -20.90 -3.22
C GLY A 312 16.93 -22.36 -2.91
N TYR A 313 17.92 -22.90 -3.59
CA TYR A 313 18.34 -24.28 -3.45
C TYR A 313 19.83 -24.44 -3.69
N LYS A 314 20.39 -25.51 -3.12
CA LYS A 314 21.76 -25.95 -3.42
C LYS A 314 21.78 -26.74 -4.72
N ALA A 315 22.86 -26.59 -5.47
CA ALA A 315 23.10 -27.33 -6.70
C ALA A 315 24.25 -28.31 -6.48
N THR A 316 24.26 -29.41 -7.25
CA THR A 316 25.40 -30.35 -7.21
C THR A 316 26.63 -29.71 -7.85
N ASP A 317 27.82 -30.14 -7.43
CA ASP A 317 29.09 -29.67 -8.03
C ASP A 317 29.12 -29.86 -9.55
N ALA A 318 28.54 -30.98 -10.04
CA ALA A 318 28.42 -31.24 -11.47
C ALA A 318 27.57 -30.18 -12.19
N CYS A 319 26.45 -29.76 -11.59
CA CYS A 319 25.60 -28.70 -12.13
C CYS A 319 26.34 -27.36 -12.15
N ILE A 320 26.94 -26.96 -11.02
CA ILE A 320 27.67 -25.69 -10.89
C ILE A 320 28.84 -25.62 -11.86
N ASN A 321 29.60 -26.71 -12.03
CA ASN A 321 30.69 -26.76 -13.00
C ASN A 321 30.19 -26.60 -14.44
N ARG A 322 29.04 -27.17 -14.78
CA ARG A 322 28.44 -27.02 -16.12
C ARG A 322 27.95 -25.59 -16.38
N VAL A 323 27.31 -24.96 -15.38
CA VAL A 323 26.89 -23.54 -15.48
C VAL A 323 28.12 -22.62 -15.60
N ARG A 324 29.19 -22.88 -14.83
CA ARG A 324 30.46 -22.16 -14.93
C ARG A 324 31.09 -22.29 -16.32
N GLN A 325 31.13 -23.51 -16.88
CA GLN A 325 31.64 -23.73 -18.24
C GLN A 325 30.81 -22.96 -19.27
N PHE A 326 29.49 -23.00 -19.17
CA PHE A 326 28.60 -22.28 -20.09
C PHE A 326 28.84 -20.76 -20.07
N HIS A 327 29.00 -20.17 -18.88
CA HIS A 327 29.22 -18.73 -18.72
C HIS A 327 30.69 -18.30 -18.81
N SER A 328 31.63 -19.23 -18.98
CA SER A 328 33.04 -18.87 -19.24
C SER A 328 33.23 -18.15 -20.57
N GLN A 329 32.32 -18.37 -21.53
CA GLN A 329 32.35 -17.77 -22.87
C GLN A 329 31.11 -16.92 -23.17
N ARG A 330 30.15 -16.83 -22.24
CA ARG A 330 28.86 -16.15 -22.45
C ARG A 330 28.48 -15.30 -21.25
N PRO A 331 28.10 -14.02 -21.46
CA PRO A 331 27.59 -13.20 -20.37
C PRO A 331 26.31 -13.82 -19.80
N PHE A 332 26.10 -13.65 -18.49
CA PHE A 332 24.80 -13.89 -17.89
C PHE A 332 23.91 -12.68 -18.20
N VAL A 333 22.84 -12.89 -18.96
CA VAL A 333 21.94 -11.83 -19.43
C VAL A 333 20.54 -12.16 -18.95
N VAL A 334 19.92 -11.17 -18.30
CA VAL A 334 18.51 -11.22 -17.90
C VAL A 334 17.78 -10.17 -18.73
N PRO A 335 16.83 -10.56 -19.59
CA PRO A 335 15.93 -9.60 -20.21
C PRO A 335 15.12 -8.90 -19.12
N ALA A 336 15.06 -7.57 -19.17
CA ALA A 336 14.32 -6.77 -18.20
C ALA A 336 13.47 -5.74 -18.93
N GLN A 337 12.36 -5.38 -18.29
CA GLN A 337 11.52 -4.26 -18.69
C GLN A 337 11.75 -3.10 -17.73
N CYS A 338 11.61 -1.88 -18.24
CA CYS A 338 11.57 -0.68 -17.43
C CYS A 338 10.46 0.23 -17.96
N MET A 339 9.99 1.12 -17.10
CA MET A 339 9.04 2.16 -17.48
C MET A 339 9.76 3.48 -17.68
N GLU A 340 9.43 4.16 -18.78
CA GLU A 340 9.79 5.55 -19.03
C GLU A 340 8.56 6.46 -18.85
N ILE A 341 8.74 7.62 -18.22
CA ILE A 341 7.67 8.60 -17.99
C ILE A 341 7.94 9.85 -18.80
N TRP A 342 6.92 10.28 -19.54
CA TRP A 342 6.89 11.54 -20.26
C TRP A 342 5.74 12.39 -19.75
N THR A 343 6.05 13.61 -19.29
CA THR A 343 5.04 14.55 -18.81
C THR A 343 4.71 15.59 -19.88
N PHE A 344 3.43 15.85 -20.10
CA PHE A 344 3.00 16.99 -20.91
C PHE A 344 3.29 18.30 -20.16
N GLN A 345 3.76 19.32 -20.87
CA GLN A 345 4.14 20.61 -20.27
C GLN A 345 2.96 21.47 -19.82
N MET A 346 1.76 21.20 -20.32
CA MET A 346 0.56 22.00 -20.03
C MET A 346 -0.38 21.25 -19.09
N SER A 347 -0.88 21.96 -18.08
CA SER A 347 -2.01 21.50 -17.27
C SER A 347 -3.33 21.72 -18.00
N ALA A 348 -4.32 20.87 -17.72
CA ALA A 348 -5.66 21.06 -18.24
C ALA A 348 -6.31 22.32 -17.65
N THR A 349 -7.12 23.00 -18.46
CA THR A 349 -7.95 24.14 -18.06
C THR A 349 -9.44 23.77 -18.12
N LEU A 350 -10.33 24.64 -17.66
CA LEU A 350 -11.79 24.44 -17.79
C LEU A 350 -12.25 24.26 -19.25
N THR A 351 -11.50 24.81 -20.22
CA THR A 351 -11.78 24.65 -21.65
C THR A 351 -11.12 23.41 -22.28
N GLY A 352 -10.48 22.57 -21.47
CA GLY A 352 -9.75 21.37 -21.90
C GLY A 352 -8.25 21.60 -22.08
N ILE A 353 -7.61 20.64 -22.75
CA ILE A 353 -6.18 20.64 -23.09
C ILE A 353 -6.01 20.17 -24.54
N ARG A 354 -5.16 20.86 -25.31
CA ARG A 354 -4.72 20.42 -26.63
C ARG A 354 -3.21 20.49 -26.67
N THR A 355 -2.55 19.34 -26.67
CA THR A 355 -1.09 19.22 -26.64
C THR A 355 -0.62 18.15 -27.61
N SER A 356 0.62 18.27 -28.06
CA SER A 356 1.29 17.28 -28.90
C SER A 356 2.74 17.17 -28.44
N GLN A 357 3.25 15.94 -28.36
CA GLN A 357 4.63 15.66 -27.98
C GLN A 357 5.16 14.55 -28.86
N ASN A 358 6.40 14.71 -29.33
CA ASN A 358 7.11 13.66 -30.05
C ASN A 358 7.85 12.81 -29.02
N ILE A 359 7.42 11.55 -28.87
CA ILE A 359 8.04 10.58 -27.96
C ILE A 359 8.66 9.49 -28.82
N PRO A 360 9.99 9.30 -28.80
CA PRO A 360 10.62 8.23 -29.55
C PRO A 360 10.23 6.89 -28.93
N LEU A 361 9.63 6.00 -29.72
CA LEU A 361 9.29 4.65 -29.29
C LEU A 361 10.40 3.70 -29.75
N SER A 362 11.20 3.20 -28.81
CA SER A 362 12.21 2.17 -29.06
C SER A 362 11.93 0.97 -28.18
N HIS A 363 11.64 -0.19 -28.78
CA HIS A 363 11.37 -1.45 -28.06
C HIS A 363 10.22 -1.36 -27.03
N VAL A 364 9.17 -0.60 -27.36
CA VAL A 364 8.01 -0.37 -26.48
C VAL A 364 7.00 -1.50 -26.66
N ILE A 365 6.56 -2.09 -25.54
CA ILE A 365 5.52 -3.14 -25.53
C ILE A 365 4.12 -2.60 -25.22
N ASP A 366 4.02 -1.48 -24.50
CA ASP A 366 2.76 -0.89 -24.06
C ASP A 366 2.95 0.61 -23.75
N PHE A 367 1.86 1.38 -23.76
CA PHE A 367 1.82 2.78 -23.34
C PHE A 367 0.60 3.05 -22.48
N CYS A 368 0.79 3.81 -21.40
CA CYS A 368 -0.29 4.23 -20.50
C CYS A 368 -0.38 5.75 -20.46
N LEU A 369 -1.60 6.29 -20.56
CA LEU A 369 -1.86 7.71 -20.34
C LEU A 369 -2.54 7.88 -18.98
N LEU A 370 -1.91 8.64 -18.11
CA LEU A 370 -2.43 8.97 -16.79
C LEU A 370 -2.87 10.44 -16.75
N PHE A 371 -4.05 10.66 -16.20
CA PHE A 371 -4.64 11.99 -16.03
C PHE A 371 -4.88 12.26 -14.54
N PRO A 372 -3.83 12.58 -13.77
CA PRO A 372 -3.98 12.94 -12.36
C PRO A 372 -4.83 14.21 -12.24
N LYS A 373 -5.84 14.18 -11.37
CA LYS A 373 -6.67 15.34 -11.04
C LYS A 373 -5.88 16.40 -10.27
N ASP A 374 -5.04 15.94 -9.34
CA ASP A 374 -4.18 16.78 -8.51
C ASP A 374 -2.74 16.26 -8.57
N ALA A 375 -1.76 17.16 -8.38
CA ALA A 375 -0.33 16.80 -8.32
C ALA A 375 0.03 15.82 -7.19
N ARG A 376 -0.88 15.64 -6.23
CA ARG A 376 -0.72 14.68 -5.12
C ARG A 376 -1.14 13.26 -5.51
N ALA A 377 -1.92 13.06 -6.58
CA ALA A 377 -2.42 11.74 -6.95
C ALA A 377 -1.28 10.84 -7.43
N THR A 378 -0.98 9.78 -6.68
CA THR A 378 0.07 8.81 -7.02
C THR A 378 -0.51 7.45 -7.41
N THR A 379 -1.50 6.96 -6.65
CA THR A 379 -2.11 5.62 -6.85
C THR A 379 -3.63 5.64 -6.82
N CYS A 380 -4.22 6.78 -6.48
CA CYS A 380 -5.66 7.02 -6.51
C CYS A 380 -6.00 8.00 -7.63
N PHE A 381 -6.26 7.46 -8.81
CA PHE A 381 -6.70 8.23 -9.97
C PHE A 381 -8.22 8.11 -10.11
N GLU A 382 -8.90 9.24 -10.28
CA GLU A 382 -10.30 9.25 -10.66
C GLU A 382 -10.42 8.84 -12.13
N ASN A 383 -11.52 8.16 -12.48
CA ASN A 383 -11.82 7.94 -13.88
C ASN A 383 -12.12 9.29 -14.51
N SER A 384 -11.21 9.73 -15.36
CA SER A 384 -11.35 10.96 -16.12
C SER A 384 -12.39 10.74 -17.22
N CYS A 385 -13.67 10.91 -16.88
CA CYS A 385 -14.81 10.86 -17.80
C CYS A 385 -14.80 12.08 -18.77
N TYR A 386 -13.68 12.30 -19.46
CA TYR A 386 -13.51 13.42 -20.37
C TYR A 386 -14.40 13.26 -21.61
N GLN A 387 -15.02 14.37 -22.01
CA GLN A 387 -15.75 14.47 -23.27
C GLN A 387 -14.80 14.92 -24.38
N ASN A 388 -15.05 14.47 -25.61
CA ASN A 388 -14.29 14.88 -26.81
C ASN A 388 -12.78 14.57 -26.74
N MET A 389 -12.40 13.47 -26.08
CA MET A 389 -11.01 13.01 -26.07
C MET A 389 -10.63 12.48 -27.47
N GLN A 390 -9.60 13.08 -28.07
CA GLN A 390 -8.99 12.59 -29.30
C GLN A 390 -7.50 12.33 -29.05
N LEU A 391 -7.09 11.05 -29.14
CA LEU A 391 -5.69 10.66 -29.18
C LEU A 391 -5.29 10.38 -30.62
N THR A 392 -4.23 11.02 -31.10
CA THR A 392 -3.68 10.77 -32.44
C THR A 392 -2.21 10.40 -32.29
N THR A 393 -1.90 9.14 -32.57
CA THR A 393 -0.53 8.65 -32.73
C THR A 393 -0.16 8.72 -34.20
N ARG A 394 1.10 9.04 -34.50
CA ARG A 394 1.62 9.10 -35.87
C ARG A 394 2.91 8.32 -35.98
#